data_AF-A0A4Y2LHP0-F1
#
_entry.id   AF-A0A4Y2LHP0-F1
#
_cell.length_a   1.000
_cell.length_b   1.000
_cell.length_c   1.000
_cell.angle_alpha   90.00
_cell.angle_beta   90.00
_cell.angle_gamma   90.00
#
_symmetry.space_group_name_H-M   'P 1'
#
loop_
_entity.id
_entity.type
_entity.pdbx_description
1 polymer ?
#
loop_
_entity_poly.entity_id
_entity_poly.type
_entity_poly.pdbx_seq_one_letter_code
_entity_poly.pdbx_strand_id
1 'polypeptide(L)'
;MNTHVGHSQEFKFVRLPPTSKVQIASDIKDGINPEKILENVRKKIDDEHNRGHLLTREDINNIQVSFGLKGIERHSDDATSVHLMHKEYEELEENPFLICKL
;
A
#
# COMPACT_ATOMS: atom_id res chain seq x y z
N MET A 1 35.91 23.99 -5.52
CA MET A 1 34.97 23.27 -4.64
C MET A 1 33.60 23.33 -5.28
N ASN A 2 33.18 22.26 -5.98
CA ASN A 2 31.80 22.13 -6.44
C ASN A 2 31.11 21.15 -5.50
N THR A 3 30.52 21.70 -4.44
CA THR A 3 29.63 20.93 -3.56
C THR A 3 28.39 20.60 -4.38
N HIS A 4 28.32 19.38 -4.92
CA HIS A 4 27.11 18.88 -5.56
C HIS A 4 26.05 18.74 -4.46
N VAL A 5 25.26 19.81 -4.27
CA VAL A 5 24.07 19.78 -3.42
C VAL A 5 23.16 18.70 -3.98
N GLY A 6 23.09 17.57 -3.27
CA GLY A 6 22.29 16.43 -3.67
C GLY A 6 20.86 16.93 -3.90
N HIS A 7 20.39 16.79 -5.14
CA HIS A 7 18.97 16.91 -5.42
C HIS A 7 18.27 15.91 -4.50
N SER A 8 17.45 16.41 -3.57
CA SER A 8 16.47 15.59 -2.87
C SER A 8 15.68 14.89 -3.96
N GLN A 9 15.93 13.60 -4.14
CA GLN A 9 15.31 12.83 -5.19
C GLN A 9 13.88 12.58 -4.73
N GLU A 10 13.02 13.57 -4.93
CA GLU A 10 11.58 13.42 -4.79
C GLU A 10 11.18 12.30 -5.75
N PHE A 11 10.96 11.10 -5.20
CA PHE A 11 10.49 9.94 -5.94
C PHE A 11 9.09 10.26 -6.47
N LYS A 12 9.05 10.89 -7.64
CA LYS A 12 7.81 11.09 -8.39
C LYS A 12 7.25 9.71 -8.72
N PHE A 13 6.02 9.46 -8.30
CA PHE A 13 5.26 8.24 -8.58
C PHE A 13 5.52 7.72 -9.99
N VAL A 14 5.82 6.42 -10.12
CA VAL A 14 5.89 5.82 -11.45
C VAL A 14 4.49 5.93 -12.07
N ARG A 15 4.37 6.64 -13.20
CA ARG A 15 3.12 6.68 -13.97
C ARG A 15 2.83 5.29 -14.52
N LEU A 16 1.97 4.56 -13.81
CA LEU A 16 1.44 3.27 -14.21
C LEU A 16 0.09 3.45 -14.91
N PRO A 17 -0.18 2.66 -15.98
CA PRO A 17 -1.52 2.54 -16.53
C PRO A 17 -2.54 2.15 -15.45
N PRO A 18 -3.79 2.65 -15.52
CA PRO A 18 -4.84 2.28 -14.56
C PRO A 18 -5.04 0.77 -14.44
N THR A 19 -4.98 0.05 -15.56
CA THR A 19 -5.11 -1.41 -15.61
C THR A 19 -4.01 -2.12 -14.82
N SER A 20 -2.77 -1.65 -14.92
CA SER A 20 -1.64 -2.19 -14.16
C SER A 20 -1.79 -1.94 -12.65
N LYS A 21 -2.31 -0.77 -12.25
CA LYS A 21 -2.57 -0.47 -10.83
C LYS A 21 -3.63 -1.38 -10.24
N VAL A 22 -4.72 -1.62 -10.99
CA VAL A 22 -5.79 -2.54 -10.57
C VAL A 22 -5.27 -3.97 -10.44
N GLN A 23 -4.44 -4.44 -11.38
CA GLN A 23 -3.84 -5.77 -11.28
C GLN A 23 -2.96 -5.90 -10.03
N ILE A 24 -2.08 -4.92 -9.78
CA ILE A 24 -1.21 -4.91 -8.60
C ILE A 24 -2.05 -4.87 -7.31
N ALA A 25 -3.13 -4.09 -7.28
CA ALA A 25 -4.07 -4.05 -6.16
C ALA A 25 -4.77 -5.40 -5.94
N SER A 26 -5.14 -6.12 -7.00
CA SER A 26 -5.67 -7.49 -6.89
C SER A 26 -4.64 -8.44 -6.30
N ASP A 27 -3.40 -8.42 -6.81
CA ASP A 27 -2.31 -9.26 -6.33
C ASP A 27 -2.02 -9.00 -4.84
N ILE A 28 -2.06 -7.73 -4.41
CA ILE A 28 -1.97 -7.33 -3.01
C ILE A 28 -3.11 -7.93 -2.18
N LYS A 29 -4.36 -7.81 -2.66
CA LYS A 29 -5.56 -8.29 -1.97
C LYS A 29 -5.52 -9.81 -1.78
N ASP A 30 -4.95 -10.53 -2.75
CA ASP A 30 -4.74 -11.98 -2.70
C ASP A 30 -3.58 -12.39 -1.76
N GLY A 31 -2.94 -11.43 -1.08
CA GLY A 31 -1.87 -11.68 -0.11
C GLY A 31 -0.51 -11.97 -0.75
N ILE A 32 -0.31 -11.64 -2.03
CA ILE A 32 0.96 -11.86 -2.71
C ILE A 32 2.03 -10.91 -2.12
N ASN A 33 3.19 -11.48 -1.78
CA ASN A 33 4.31 -10.70 -1.24
C ASN A 33 4.74 -9.59 -2.23
N PRO A 34 4.91 -8.33 -1.78
CA PRO A 34 5.39 -7.22 -2.60
C PRO A 34 6.64 -7.52 -3.43
N GLU A 35 7.59 -8.29 -2.90
CA GLU A 35 8.82 -8.67 -3.63
C GLU A 35 8.53 -9.55 -4.83
N LYS A 36 7.57 -10.47 -4.70
CA LYS A 36 7.13 -11.34 -5.78
C LYS A 36 6.34 -10.56 -6.84
N ILE A 37 5.55 -9.56 -6.43
CA ILE A 37 4.88 -8.64 -7.35
C ILE A 37 5.93 -7.87 -8.18
N LEU A 38 6.96 -7.30 -7.53
CA LEU A 38 8.05 -6.61 -8.22
C LEU A 38 8.81 -7.54 -9.17
N GLU A 39 9.09 -8.76 -8.73
CA GLU A 39 9.76 -9.77 -9.56
C GLU A 39 8.92 -10.11 -10.80
N ASN A 40 7.62 -10.34 -10.64
CA ASN A 40 6.71 -10.63 -11.75
C ASN A 40 6.62 -9.46 -12.74
N VAL A 41 6.58 -8.22 -12.25
CA VAL A 41 6.59 -7.02 -13.10
C VAL A 41 7.90 -6.90 -13.88
N ARG A 42 9.03 -7.25 -13.27
CA ARG A 42 10.37 -7.20 -13.91
C ARG A 42 10.61 -8.38 -14.84
N LYS A 43 10.02 -9.54 -14.59
CA LYS A 43 10.10 -10.74 -15.46
C LYS A 43 9.37 -10.57 -16.78
N LYS A 44 8.39 -9.66 -16.85
CA LYS A 44 7.68 -9.30 -18.09
C LYS A 44 8.48 -8.38 -19.02
N ILE A 45 9.77 -8.17 -18.78
CA ILE A 45 10.67 -7.45 -19.69
C ILE A 45 11.03 -8.42 -20.82
N ASP A 46 10.13 -8.56 -21.79
CA ASP A 46 10.31 -9.50 -22.89
C ASP A 46 10.63 -8.81 -24.22
N ASP A 47 10.71 -7.48 -24.28
CA ASP A 47 11.46 -6.73 -25.33
C ASP A 47 11.31 -5.19 -25.26
N GLU A 48 10.27 -4.66 -24.59
CA GLU A 48 10.01 -3.21 -24.51
C GLU A 48 10.19 -2.65 -23.09
N HIS A 49 11.18 -1.78 -22.90
CA HIS A 49 11.50 -1.17 -21.61
C HIS A 49 10.47 -0.08 -21.26
N ASN A 50 9.42 -0.45 -20.53
CA ASN A 50 8.47 0.51 -19.97
C ASN A 50 8.93 1.06 -18.61
N ARG A 51 8.63 2.33 -18.32
CA ARG A 51 8.78 2.96 -17.01
C ARG A 51 8.09 2.17 -15.89
N GLY A 52 7.03 1.41 -16.21
CA GLY A 52 6.36 0.52 -15.26
C GLY A 52 7.28 -0.52 -14.61
N HIS A 53 8.37 -0.93 -15.26
CA HIS A 53 9.33 -1.88 -14.67
C HIS A 53 10.22 -1.27 -13.58
N LEU A 54 10.24 0.07 -13.47
CA LEU A 54 10.96 0.81 -12.42
C LEU A 54 10.16 0.88 -11.11
N LEU A 55 9.05 0.14 -11.02
CA LEU A 55 8.27 -0.04 -9.80
C LEU A 55 9.17 -0.37 -8.60
N THR A 56 8.95 0.37 -7.53
CA THR A 56 9.61 0.20 -6.24
C THR A 56 8.65 -0.37 -5.19
N ARG A 57 9.19 -0.78 -4.03
CA ARG A 57 8.35 -1.15 -2.88
C ARG A 57 7.46 0.00 -2.43
N GLU A 58 7.95 1.23 -2.54
CA GLU A 58 7.17 2.42 -2.16
C GLU A 58 5.99 2.64 -3.10
N ASP A 59 6.14 2.38 -4.39
CA ASP A 59 5.00 2.44 -5.32
C ASP A 59 3.92 1.40 -4.98
N ILE A 60 4.31 0.20 -4.53
CA ILE A 60 3.36 -0.83 -4.06
C ILE A 60 2.63 -0.37 -2.79
N ASN A 61 3.36 0.23 -1.83
CA ASN A 61 2.79 0.80 -0.62
C ASN A 61 1.79 1.94 -0.96
N ASN A 62 2.14 2.80 -1.90
CA ASN A 62 1.24 3.85 -2.37
C ASN A 62 0.00 3.28 -3.06
N ILE A 63 0.13 2.20 -3.84
CA ILE A 63 -1.01 1.48 -4.43
C ILE A 63 -1.88 0.91 -3.31
N GLN A 64 -1.30 0.25 -2.30
CA GLN A 64 -2.02 -0.25 -1.13
C GLN A 64 -2.87 0.84 -0.46
N VAL A 65 -2.28 2.01 -0.19
CA VAL A 65 -2.99 3.14 0.41
C VAL A 65 -4.11 3.64 -0.52
N SER A 66 -3.80 3.85 -1.80
CA SER A 66 -4.78 4.41 -2.76
C SER A 66 -6.00 3.52 -3.00
N PHE A 67 -5.87 2.20 -2.79
CA PHE A 67 -6.97 1.23 -2.90
C PHE A 67 -7.56 0.83 -1.53
N GLY A 68 -7.13 1.44 -0.42
CA GLY A 68 -7.60 1.08 0.92
C GLY A 68 -7.24 -0.35 1.35
N LEU A 69 -6.19 -0.92 0.75
CA LEU A 69 -5.70 -2.27 1.03
C LEU A 69 -4.61 -2.29 2.11
N LYS A 70 -4.07 -1.12 2.46
CA LYS A 70 -3.22 -1.02 3.64
C LYS A 70 -4.12 -1.20 4.87
N GLY A 71 -3.75 -2.12 5.76
CA GLY A 71 -4.49 -2.33 7.01
C GLY A 71 -4.65 -1.03 7.78
N ILE A 72 -5.59 -1.02 8.74
CA ILE A 72 -5.83 0.14 9.61
C ILE A 72 -4.49 0.53 10.26
N GLU A 73 -3.92 1.66 9.85
CA GLU A 73 -2.78 2.24 10.54
C GLU A 73 -3.29 2.72 11.89
N ARG A 74 -3.00 1.93 12.93
CA ARG A 74 -3.32 2.30 14.30
C ARG A 74 -2.63 3.61 14.62
N HIS A 75 -3.38 4.52 15.22
CA HIS A 75 -2.82 5.79 15.66
C HIS A 75 -1.65 5.53 16.63
N SER A 76 -0.61 6.36 16.57
CA SER A 76 0.60 6.21 17.40
C SER A 76 0.29 6.26 18.91
N ASP A 77 -0.74 7.02 19.28
CA ASP A 77 -1.37 6.95 20.59
C ASP A 77 -2.43 5.83 20.63
N ASP A 78 -2.20 4.87 21.52
CA ASP A 78 -3.01 3.67 21.69
C ASP A 78 -4.45 4.00 22.10
N ALA A 79 -4.63 4.97 23.01
CA ALA A 79 -5.97 5.39 23.46
C ALA A 79 -6.81 5.92 22.29
N THR A 80 -6.20 6.72 21.41
CA THR A 80 -6.84 7.19 20.18
C THR A 80 -7.16 6.03 19.24
N SER A 81 -6.25 5.05 19.08
CA SER A 81 -6.51 3.90 18.21
C SER A 81 -7.65 3.02 18.74
N VAL A 82 -7.71 2.77 20.05
CA VAL A 82 -8.78 1.99 20.68
C VAL A 82 -10.11 2.72 20.56
N HIS A 83 -10.14 4.03 20.75
CA HIS A 83 -11.35 4.85 20.60
C HIS A 83 -11.90 4.84 19.17
N LEU A 84 -11.03 4.99 18.17
CA LEU A 84 -11.41 4.89 16.76
C LEU A 84 -11.97 3.51 16.44
N MET A 85 -11.30 2.47 16.92
CA MET A 85 -11.73 1.09 16.74
C MET A 85 -13.11 0.84 17.40
N HIS A 86 -13.34 1.35 18.61
CA HIS A 86 -14.65 1.26 19.28
C HIS A 86 -15.77 1.92 18.46
N LYS A 87 -15.52 3.11 17.91
CA LYS A 87 -16.49 3.79 17.04
C LYS A 87 -16.81 3.00 15.77
N GLU A 88 -15.80 2.41 15.13
CA GLU A 88 -16.02 1.56 13.95
C GLU A 88 -16.90 0.34 14.28
N TYR A 89 -16.71 -0.25 15.46
CA TYR A 89 -17.49 -1.39 15.93
C TYR A 89 -18.89 -1.02 16.48
N GLU A 90 -19.16 0.24 16.82
CA GLU A 90 -20.51 0.71 17.21
C GLU A 90 -21.52 0.63 16.05
N GLU A 91 -21.05 0.75 14.81
CA GLU A 91 -21.91 0.72 13.61
C GLU A 91 -22.18 -0.72 13.11
N LEU A 92 -21.52 -1.73 13.70
CA LEU A 92 -21.66 -3.13 13.32
C LEU A 92 -22.76 -3.82 14.13
N GLU A 93 -23.60 -4.62 13.45
CA GLU A 93 -24.70 -5.39 14.06
C GLU A 93 -24.18 -6.40 15.10
N GLU A 94 -23.00 -6.98 14.85
CA GLU A 94 -22.24 -7.80 15.80
C GLU A 94 -21.04 -7.03 16.34
N ASN A 95 -21.23 -6.34 17.46
CA ASN A 95 -20.15 -5.62 18.13
C ASN A 95 -19.34 -6.57 19.02
N PRO A 96 -18.05 -6.85 18.71
CA PRO A 96 -17.24 -7.79 19.47
C PRO A 96 -17.00 -7.35 20.92
N PHE A 97 -17.05 -6.04 21.23
CA PHE A 97 -16.94 -5.55 22.61
C PHE A 97 -18.17 -5.85 23.46
N LEU A 98 -19.35 -5.97 22.83
CA LEU A 98 -20.59 -6.31 23.52
C LEU A 98 -20.70 -7.83 23.75
N ILE A 99 -20.17 -8.64 22.82
CA ILE A 99 -20.19 -10.10 22.90
C ILE A 99 -19.27 -10.63 24.00
N CYS A 100 -18.11 -9.99 24.26
CA CYS A 100 -17.15 -10.43 25.27
C CYS A 100 -17.51 -10.08 26.73
N LYS A 101 -18.72 -9.60 27.01
CA LYS A 101 -19.23 -9.31 28.38
C LYS A 101 -20.09 -10.42 28.99
N LEU A 102 -20.12 -11.61 28.39
CA LEU A 102 -20.80 -12.81 28.92
C LEU A 102 -19.83 -13.72 29.69
#